data_AF-A0A380L1T3-F1
#
_entry.id   AF-A0A380L1T3-F1
#
_cell.length_a   1.000
_cell.length_b   1.000
_cell.length_c   1.000
_cell.angle_alpha   90.00
_cell.angle_beta   90.00
_cell.angle_gamma   90.00
#
_symmetry.space_group_name_H-M   'P 1'
#
loop_
_entity.id
_entity.type
_entity.pdbx_description
1 polymer ?
#
loop_
_entity_poly.entity_id
_entity_poly.type
_entity_poly.pdbx_seq_one_letter_code
_entity_poly.pdbx_strand_id
1 'polypeptide(L)' 'MYSIIIVENEYLVWQGISSLVDFGKFDMKLTGQAENGLLAWEAIQAEQPHGVDCGF' A
#
# COMPACT_ATOMS: atom_id res chain seq x y z
N MET A 1 -9.53 3.01 -10.94
CA MET A 1 -8.93 3.39 -9.66
C MET A 1 -8.08 2.26 -9.11
N TYR A 2 -6.77 2.47 -9.10
CA TYR A 2 -5.79 1.50 -8.58
C TYR A 2 -5.50 1.77 -7.10
N SER A 3 -5.38 0.71 -6.31
CA SER A 3 -4.97 0.80 -4.90
C SER A 3 -3.45 0.68 -4.79
N ILE A 4 -2.83 1.54 -3.97
CA ILE A 4 -1.40 1.48 -3.64
C ILE A 4 -1.23 1.33 -2.14
N ILE A 5 -0.34 0.41 -1.75
CA ILE A 5 0.26 0.33 -0.42
C ILE A 5 1.74 0.65 -0.55
N ILE A 6 2.24 1.53 0.30
CA ILE A 6 3.67 1.86 0.39
C ILE A 6 4.27 1.08 1.55
N VAL A 7 5.35 0.35 1.28
CA VAL A 7 6.07 -0.44 2.29
C VAL A 7 7.36 0.27 2.64
N GLU A 8 7.38 1.00 3.75
CA GLU A 8 8.56 1.71 4.23
C GLU A 8 8.61 1.76 5.76
N ASN A 9 9.78 1.49 6.33
CA ASN A 9 10.01 1.52 7.77
C ASN A 9 10.56 2.87 8.27
N GLU A 10 10.96 3.76 7.36
CA GLU A 10 11.52 5.06 7.71
C GLU A 10 10.48 6.18 7.49
N TYR A 11 10.04 6.77 8.60
CA TYR A 11 9.00 7.80 8.61
C TYR A 11 9.32 9.02 7.72
N LEU A 12 10.60 9.42 7.65
CA LEU A 12 11.01 10.57 6.83
C LEU A 12 10.87 10.31 5.34
N VAL A 13 11.16 9.07 4.90
CA VAL A 13 10.96 8.65 3.51
C VAL A 13 9.48 8.66 3.17
N TRP A 14 8.64 8.15 4.07
CA TRP A 14 7.19 8.18 3.90
C TRP A 14 6.61 9.60 3.76
N GLN A 15 7.03 10.50 4.65
CA GLN A 15 6.66 11.92 4.59
C GLN A 15 7.11 12.56 3.27
N GLY A 16 8.34 12.27 2.84
CA GLY A 16 8.88 12.72 1.57
C GLY A 16 8.02 12.28 0.38
N ILE A 17 7.74 10.98 0.26
CA ILE A 17 6.91 10.43 -0.83
C ILE A 17 5.51 11.05 -0.82
N SER A 18 4.87 11.11 0.35
CA SER A 18 3.51 11.64 0.50
C SER A 18 3.41 13.13 0.18
N SER A 19 4.48 13.89 0.41
CA SER A 19 4.53 15.32 0.07
C SER A 19 4.73 15.59 -1.41
N LEU A 20 5.31 14.64 -2.16
CA LEU A 20 5.72 14.81 -3.56
C LEU A 20 4.70 14.22 -4.54
N VAL A 21 3.93 13.23 -4.12
CA VAL A 21 3.03 12.47 -5.00
C VAL A 21 1.57 12.85 -4.75
N ASP A 22 0.92 13.36 -5.79
CA ASP A 22 -0.52 13.57 -5.82
C ASP A 22 -1.21 12.33 -6.41
N PHE A 23 -1.52 11.35 -5.56
CA PHE A 23 -2.12 10.08 -5.98
C PHE A 23 -3.45 10.25 -6.72
N GLY A 24 -4.22 11.30 -6.39
CA GLY A 24 -5.50 11.59 -7.02
C GLY A 24 -5.36 11.95 -8.51
N LYS A 25 -4.26 12.60 -8.91
CA LYS A 25 -3.97 12.89 -10.32
C LYS A 25 -3.72 11.65 -11.17
N PHE A 26 -3.36 10.53 -10.56
CA PHE A 26 -3.00 9.29 -11.24
C PHE A 26 -4.12 8.23 -11.19
N ASP A 27 -5.35 8.59 -10.79
CA ASP A 27 -6.43 7.63 -10.51
C ASP A 27 -6.00 6.53 -9.52
N MET A 28 -5.14 6.91 -8.57
CA MET A 28 -4.62 6.04 -7.52
C MET A 28 -5.23 6.43 -6.18
N LYS A 29 -5.54 5.42 -5.38
CA LYS A 29 -5.95 5.56 -3.99
C LYS A 29 -4.84 4.96 -3.13
N LEU A 30 -4.24 5.77 -2.27
CA LEU A 30 -3.37 5.27 -1.21
C LEU A 30 -4.26 4.53 -0.20
N THR A 31 -4.13 3.20 -0.15
CA THR A 31 -4.97 2.35 0.71
C THR A 31 -4.30 1.99 2.03
N GLY A 32 -2.98 2.14 2.14
CA GLY A 32 -2.30 1.94 3.41
C GLY A 32 -0.80 2.13 3.36
N GLN A 33 -0.19 1.97 4.53
CA GLN A 33 1.25 1.93 4.74
C GLN A 33 1.59 0.67 5.52
N ALA A 34 2.78 0.14 5.29
CA ALA A 34 3.30 -0.98 6.03
C ALA A 34 4.79 -0.78 6.31
N GLU A 35 5.23 -1.14 7.52
CA GLU A 35 6.65 -1.04 7.88
C GLU A 35 7.49 -2.20 7.30
N ASN A 36 6.83 -3.26 6.84
CA ASN A 36 7.48 -4.43 6.26
C ASN A 36 6.52 -5.19 5.33
N GLY A 37 7.07 -6.13 4.57
CA GLY A 37 6.32 -6.93 3.60
C GLY A 37 5.24 -7.83 4.21
N LEU A 38 5.39 -8.26 5.47
CA LEU A 38 4.39 -9.09 6.14
C LEU A 38 3.13 -8.26 6.47
N LEU A 39 3.31 -7.10 7.09
CA LEU A 39 2.21 -6.17 7.37
C LEU A 39 1.53 -5.70 6.08
N ALA A 40 2.32 -5.48 5.02
CA ALA A 40 1.78 -5.14 3.70
C ALA A 40 0.92 -6.27 3.14
N TRP A 41 1.41 -7.50 3.24
CA TRP A 41 0.69 -8.68 2.80
C TRP A 41 -0.62 -8.88 3.56
N GLU A 42 -0.59 -8.76 4.89
CA GLU A 42 -1.80 -8.82 5.73
C GLU A 42 -2.82 -7.72 5.36
N ALA A 43 -2.34 -6.49 5.11
CA ALA A 43 -3.20 -5.38 4.69
C ALA A 43 -3.85 -5.63 3.32
N ILE A 44 -3.10 -6.17 2.36
CA ILE A 44 -3.63 -6.55 1.04
C ILE A 44 -4.69 -7.64 1.17
N GLN A 45 -4.47 -8.64 2.02
CA GLN A 45 -5.44 -9.71 2.27
C GLN A 45 -6.72 -9.20 2.95
N ALA A 46 -6.59 -8.25 3.87
CA ALA A 46 -7.71 -7.63 4.57
C ALA A 46 -8.58 -6.73 3.66
N GLU A 47 -7.99 -6.09 2.64
CA GLU A 47 -8.74 -5.30 1.64
C GLU A 47 -9.58 -6.15 0.68
N GLN A 48 -9.52 -7.49 0.77
CA GLN A 48 -10.24 -8.44 -0.09
C GLN A 48 -10.22 -8.07 -1.59
N PRO A 49 -9.05 -8.11 -2.26
CA PRO A 49 -9.06 -8.34 -3.70
C PRO A 49 -9.68 -9.73 -3.90
N HIS A 50 -10.75 -9.81 -4.68
CA HIS A 50 -11.49 -11.04 -4.98
C HIS A 50 -10.55 -12.26 -5.14
N GLY A 51 -10.43 -13.07 -4.07
CA GLY A 51 -9.74 -14.37 -4.03
C GLY A 51 -8.26 -14.37 -4.42
N VAL A 52 -7.37 -14.38 -3.43
CA VAL A 52 -6.03 -14.96 -3.59
C VAL A 52 -6.01 -16.30 -2.86
N ASP A 53 -6.26 -17.36 -3.62
CA ASP A 53 -5.95 -18.73 -3.20
C ASP A 53 -4.42 -18.92 -3.30
N CYS A 54 -3.76 -19.05 -2.16
CA CYS A 54 -2.40 -19.57 -2.09
C CYS A 54 -2.50 -21.02 -1.59
N GLY A 55 -2.70 -21.95 -2.52
CA GLY A 55 -2.51 -23.37 -2.28
C GLY A 55 -1.09 -23.67 -1.80
N PHE A 56 -1.00 -24.54 -0.79
CA PHE A 56 0.24 -25.22 -0.39
C PHE A 56 0.80 -26.07 -1.53
#